data_AF-C9SPE2-F1
#
_entry.id   AF-C9SPE2-F1
#
_cell.length_a   1.000
_cell.length_b   1.000
_cell.length_c   1.000
_cell.angle_alpha   90.00
_cell.angle_beta   90.00
_cell.angle_gamma   90.00
#
_symmetry.space_group_name_H-M   'P 1'
#
loop_
_entity.id
_entity.type
_entity.pdbx_description
1 polymer ?
#
loop_
_entity_poly.entity_id
_entity_poly.type
_entity_poly.pdbx_seq_one_letter_code
_entity_poly.pdbx_strand_id
1 'polypeptide(L)'
;MEELQTVKAPTRSHACQVCCVASMSLATFGCNNTALGCALVRVALQGQTITAAPVLQALMAFSSLHRYGLQSQALELKVAALGSLAKEPGAPSLGVEATLQHAATGMLLCSFEIHQSSCTSGHWPFYLHGVKAVFGACSVKMLHQLGPDVAVLLDWVNYHDVLARFSLLHWRKGGSPDLPPTPTDLFCSQVSNLPPPIFCMLDLLSQVCDAVSGSAILLETSGGVGDYKSFLEVLDWRIRSLSIPKIPDDENDASDDTTLVMQLYQLAILLFLDRCFEDLIDQPVRTQQYIDKAFAILPRLSFCKQQFPIHVIGCEARTDEQRAAVLDVISRTEKMSLSRL
;
A
#
# COMPACT_ATOMS: atom_id res chain seq x y z
N MET A 1 36.84 23.30 21.47
CA MET A 1 37.24 21.87 21.53
C MET A 1 36.04 21.15 22.09
N GLU A 2 35.03 20.97 21.23
CA GLU A 2 33.72 20.41 21.58
C GLU A 2 33.70 18.95 21.11
N GLU A 3 33.39 18.05 22.04
CA GLU A 3 33.30 16.62 21.81
C GLU A 3 32.16 16.31 20.82
N LEU A 4 32.53 15.70 19.69
CA LEU A 4 31.61 15.01 18.80
C LEU A 4 30.91 13.90 19.59
N GLN A 5 29.63 14.08 19.92
CA GLN A 5 28.77 12.98 20.37
C GLN A 5 28.66 11.96 19.23
N THR A 6 29.39 10.86 19.38
CA THR A 6 29.33 9.71 18.50
C THR A 6 27.95 9.05 18.65
N VAL A 7 27.18 9.09 17.57
CA VAL A 7 25.91 8.35 17.46
C VAL A 7 26.23 6.87 17.64
N LYS A 8 25.78 6.31 18.76
CA LYS A 8 26.02 4.92 19.16
C LYS A 8 25.35 3.98 18.14
N ALA A 9 26.13 3.07 17.57
CA ALA A 9 25.63 2.10 16.59
C ALA A 9 24.46 1.28 17.16
N PRO A 10 23.45 0.92 16.34
CA PRO A 10 22.29 0.17 16.77
C PRO A 10 22.70 -1.19 17.37
N THR A 11 22.30 -1.44 18.61
CA THR A 11 22.51 -2.75 19.25
C THR A 11 21.51 -3.78 18.72
N ARG A 12 21.84 -5.08 18.83
CA ARG A 12 20.96 -6.22 18.44
C ARG A 12 19.53 -6.12 18.99
N SER A 13 19.33 -5.44 20.13
CA SER A 13 18.02 -5.21 20.74
C SER A 13 17.09 -4.35 19.87
N HIS A 14 17.62 -3.33 19.20
CA HIS A 14 16.81 -2.44 18.36
C HIS A 14 16.38 -3.13 17.07
N ALA A 15 17.26 -3.95 16.48
CA ALA A 15 16.92 -4.76 15.30
C ALA A 15 15.78 -5.76 15.59
N CYS A 16 15.77 -6.39 16.77
CA CYS A 16 14.71 -7.30 17.18
C CYS A 16 13.36 -6.59 17.36
N GLN A 17 13.36 -5.41 17.97
CA GLN A 17 12.14 -4.62 18.20
C GLN A 17 11.52 -4.09 16.89
N VAL A 18 12.36 -3.72 15.92
CA VAL A 18 11.91 -3.34 14.56
C VAL A 18 11.32 -4.55 13.83
N CYS A 19 12.06 -5.67 13.77
CA CYS A 19 11.65 -6.86 13.01
C CYS A 19 10.32 -7.44 13.50
N CYS A 20 10.04 -7.39 14.80
CA CYS A 20 8.91 -8.09 15.39
C CYS A 20 7.67 -7.21 15.65
N VAL A 21 7.82 -5.90 15.88
CA VAL A 21 6.71 -5.04 16.34
C VAL A 21 6.38 -3.93 15.35
N ALA A 22 7.34 -3.06 15.02
CA ALA A 22 7.06 -1.92 14.13
C ALA A 22 6.75 -2.38 12.70
N SER A 23 7.41 -3.42 12.20
CA SER A 23 7.11 -3.99 10.87
C SER A 23 5.65 -4.43 10.73
N MET A 24 4.99 -4.83 11.82
CA MET A 24 3.61 -5.31 11.81
C MET A 24 2.57 -4.21 11.60
N SER A 25 2.94 -2.94 11.78
CA SER A 25 2.09 -1.78 11.47
C SER A 25 2.25 -1.28 10.05
N LEU A 26 3.25 -1.75 9.29
CA LEU A 26 3.37 -1.41 7.87
C LEU A 26 2.17 -1.95 7.11
N ALA A 27 1.53 -1.07 6.33
CA ALA A 27 0.38 -1.42 5.53
C ALA A 27 0.83 -2.23 4.31
N THR A 28 0.29 -3.44 4.16
CA THR A 28 0.61 -4.36 3.08
C THR A 28 -0.63 -5.15 2.67
N PHE A 29 -0.59 -5.79 1.50
CA PHE A 29 -1.59 -6.77 1.08
C PHE A 29 -0.88 -7.95 0.42
N GLY A 30 -1.03 -9.15 1.00
CA GLY A 30 -0.35 -10.37 0.56
C GLY A 30 1.12 -10.49 0.94
N CYS A 31 1.83 -9.39 1.19
CA CYS A 31 3.19 -9.44 1.74
C CYS A 31 3.17 -9.80 3.22
N ASN A 32 4.04 -10.73 3.63
CA ASN A 32 4.26 -11.01 5.04
C ASN A 32 5.04 -9.85 5.70
N ASN A 33 4.42 -9.11 6.62
CA ASN A 33 5.05 -8.00 7.35
C ASN A 33 6.35 -8.39 8.07
N THR A 34 6.49 -9.64 8.52
CA THR A 34 7.75 -10.14 9.10
C THR A 34 8.83 -10.27 8.03
N ALA A 35 8.48 -10.75 6.84
CA ALA A 35 9.43 -10.83 5.72
C ALA A 35 9.87 -9.44 5.26
N LEU A 36 8.93 -8.49 5.19
CA LEU A 36 9.23 -7.08 4.91
C LEU A 36 10.15 -6.47 5.98
N GLY A 37 9.85 -6.66 7.27
CA GLY A 37 10.70 -6.20 8.37
C GLY A 37 12.12 -6.77 8.29
N CYS A 38 12.25 -8.07 8.04
CA CYS A 38 13.54 -8.73 7.85
C CYS A 38 14.31 -8.21 6.63
N ALA A 39 13.62 -7.96 5.50
CA ALA A 39 14.23 -7.36 4.31
C ALA A 39 14.74 -5.95 4.60
N LEU A 40 13.92 -5.11 5.26
CA LEU A 40 14.32 -3.74 5.65
C LEU A 40 15.53 -3.73 6.58
N VAL A 41 15.59 -4.64 7.55
CA VAL A 41 16.77 -4.76 8.44
C VAL A 41 17.99 -5.26 7.68
N ARG A 42 17.85 -6.20 6.74
CA ARG A 42 18.96 -6.62 5.87
C ARG A 42 19.47 -5.46 5.03
N VAL A 43 18.59 -4.71 4.37
CA VAL A 43 18.95 -3.54 3.56
C VAL A 43 19.61 -2.44 4.40
N ALA A 44 19.16 -2.23 5.65
CA ALA A 44 19.75 -1.27 6.57
C ALA A 44 21.13 -1.68 7.13
N LEU A 45 21.45 -2.98 7.09
CA LEU A 45 22.71 -3.54 7.59
C LEU A 45 23.65 -3.99 6.46
N GLN A 46 23.19 -3.96 5.21
CA GLN A 46 24.01 -4.10 4.02
C GLN A 46 24.84 -2.83 3.87
N GLY A 47 26.17 -2.98 3.91
CA GLY A 47 27.14 -1.91 3.74
C GLY A 47 27.81 -1.46 5.04
N GLN A 48 29.15 -1.46 5.05
CA GLN A 48 29.98 -0.75 6.05
C GLN A 48 30.05 0.77 5.78
N THR A 49 29.20 1.29 4.90
CA THR A 49 29.35 2.60 4.26
C THR A 49 28.22 3.56 4.61
N ILE A 50 28.50 4.84 4.40
CA ILE A 50 27.65 6.03 4.61
C ILE A 50 26.24 5.89 3.97
N THR A 51 26.08 4.98 3.01
CA THR A 51 24.86 4.73 2.21
C THR A 51 23.74 3.98 2.96
N ALA A 52 24.06 3.22 4.02
CA ALA A 52 23.04 2.51 4.81
C ALA A 52 22.41 3.40 5.91
N ALA A 53 23.06 4.52 6.25
CA ALA A 53 22.60 5.48 7.24
C ALA A 53 21.16 5.98 7.01
N PRO A 54 20.71 6.38 5.79
CA PRO A 54 19.34 6.84 5.57
C PRO A 54 18.30 5.79 5.92
N VAL A 55 18.51 4.52 5.55
CA VAL A 55 17.55 3.43 5.83
C VAL A 55 17.42 3.23 7.33
N LEU A 56 18.56 3.16 8.02
CA LEU A 56 18.58 2.97 9.47
C LEU A 56 17.89 4.13 10.20
N GLN A 57 18.16 5.37 9.79
CA GLN A 57 17.54 6.57 10.37
C GLN A 57 16.02 6.56 10.15
N ALA A 58 15.55 6.27 8.93
CA ALA A 58 14.11 6.18 8.64
C ALA A 58 13.42 5.03 9.40
N LEU A 59 14.10 3.90 9.53
CA LEU A 59 13.62 2.72 10.26
C LEU A 59 13.50 2.99 11.76
N MET A 60 14.47 3.70 12.35
CA MET A 60 14.37 4.19 13.73
C MET A 60 13.29 5.26 13.89
N ALA A 61 13.15 6.18 12.94
CA ALA A 61 12.11 7.21 12.96
C ALA A 61 10.72 6.57 13.00
N PHE A 62 10.46 5.63 12.09
CA PHE A 62 9.20 4.90 12.01
C PHE A 62 8.94 4.07 13.28
N SER A 63 9.96 3.38 13.79
CA SER A 63 9.83 2.58 15.01
C SER A 63 9.55 3.45 16.25
N SER A 64 10.18 4.63 16.32
CA SER A 64 9.90 5.61 17.38
C SER A 64 8.48 6.14 17.28
N LEU A 65 8.01 6.47 16.07
CA LEU A 65 6.63 6.91 15.81
C LEU A 65 5.63 5.83 16.24
N HIS A 66 5.85 4.59 15.84
CA HIS A 66 4.96 3.48 16.20
C HIS A 66 4.89 3.26 17.72
N ARG A 67 6.05 3.30 18.41
CA ARG A 67 6.12 2.98 19.84
C ARG A 67 5.67 4.12 20.76
N TYR A 68 6.02 5.36 20.42
CA TYR A 68 5.87 6.51 21.33
C TYR A 68 4.96 7.61 20.76
N GLY A 69 4.36 7.38 19.59
CA GLY A 69 3.68 8.42 18.84
C GLY A 69 4.66 9.47 18.32
N LEU A 70 4.11 10.62 17.91
CA LEU A 70 4.90 11.71 17.39
C LEU A 70 5.69 12.41 18.50
N GLN A 71 7.01 12.28 18.47
CA GLN A 71 7.94 12.93 19.40
C GLN A 71 9.09 13.59 18.66
N SER A 72 9.83 14.51 19.32
CA SER A 72 10.96 15.23 18.72
C SER A 72 12.01 14.31 18.12
N GLN A 73 12.36 13.22 18.83
CA GLN A 73 13.35 12.26 18.36
C GLN A 73 12.95 11.58 17.05
N ALA A 74 11.66 11.23 16.88
CA ALA A 74 11.17 10.62 15.66
C ALA A 74 11.29 11.58 14.46
N LEU A 75 11.02 12.87 14.69
CA LEU A 75 11.18 13.93 13.68
C LEU A 75 12.65 14.20 13.36
N GLU A 76 13.53 14.25 14.36
CA GLU A 76 14.97 14.42 14.16
C GLU A 76 15.56 13.28 13.32
N LEU A 77 15.15 12.04 13.59
CA LEU A 77 15.57 10.88 12.80
C LEU A 77 15.06 10.93 11.36
N LYS A 78 13.81 11.38 11.15
CA LYS A 78 13.25 11.62 9.81
C LYS A 78 14.05 12.69 9.06
N VAL A 79 14.35 13.82 9.69
CA VAL A 79 15.16 14.91 9.10
C VAL A 79 16.58 14.42 8.79
N ALA A 80 17.18 13.63 9.68
CA ALA A 80 18.48 13.02 9.45
C ALA A 80 18.48 12.09 8.24
N ALA A 81 17.44 11.25 8.10
CA ALA A 81 17.28 10.36 6.93
C ALA A 81 17.20 11.15 5.61
N LEU A 82 16.41 12.22 5.58
CA LEU A 82 16.31 13.12 4.41
C LEU A 82 17.64 13.80 4.11
N GLY A 83 18.33 14.29 5.14
CA GLY A 83 19.65 14.91 5.01
C GLY A 83 20.73 13.94 4.53
N SER A 84 20.61 12.65 4.85
CA SER A 84 21.49 11.60 4.33
C SER A 84 21.18 11.28 2.87
N LEU A 85 19.89 11.11 2.50
CA LEU A 85 19.49 10.90 1.11
C LEU A 85 19.91 12.06 0.19
N ALA A 86 19.80 13.29 0.65
CA ALA A 86 20.19 14.48 -0.12
C ALA A 86 21.69 14.55 -0.45
N LYS A 87 22.53 13.79 0.25
CA LYS A 87 23.97 13.69 -0.02
C LYS A 87 24.32 12.59 -1.03
N GLU A 88 23.38 11.68 -1.30
CA GLU A 88 23.59 10.62 -2.26
C GLU A 88 23.36 11.11 -3.69
N PRO A 89 24.05 10.52 -4.69
CA PRO A 89 23.85 10.88 -6.08
C PRO A 89 22.42 10.52 -6.52
N GLY A 90 21.78 11.41 -7.29
CA GLY A 90 20.45 11.14 -7.83
C GLY A 90 20.43 10.02 -8.88
N ALA A 91 19.26 9.41 -9.09
CA ALA A 91 19.02 8.56 -10.26
C ALA A 91 19.31 9.35 -11.56
N PRO A 92 19.91 8.74 -12.61
CA PRO A 92 20.10 7.30 -12.84
C PRO A 92 21.45 6.74 -12.40
N SER A 93 22.26 7.51 -11.66
CA SER A 93 23.65 7.13 -11.32
C SER A 93 23.79 6.21 -10.09
N LEU A 94 22.67 5.73 -9.54
CA LEU A 94 22.65 4.87 -8.36
C LEU A 94 23.12 3.45 -8.70
N GLY A 95 24.01 2.91 -7.86
CA GLY A 95 24.37 1.49 -7.89
C GLY A 95 23.25 0.60 -7.32
N VAL A 96 23.38 -0.71 -7.52
CA VAL A 96 22.42 -1.75 -7.08
C VAL A 96 22.03 -1.57 -5.60
N GLU A 97 23.00 -1.55 -4.69
CA GLU A 97 22.74 -1.43 -3.24
C GLU A 97 22.10 -0.09 -2.86
N ALA A 98 22.58 1.01 -3.45
CA ALA A 98 22.06 2.35 -3.20
C ALA A 98 20.61 2.51 -3.67
N THR A 99 20.20 1.83 -4.75
CA THR A 99 18.80 1.77 -5.21
C THR A 99 17.89 1.14 -4.16
N LEU A 100 18.25 -0.03 -3.60
CA LEU A 100 17.46 -0.67 -2.54
C LEU A 100 17.38 0.20 -1.29
N GLN A 101 18.49 0.82 -0.89
CA GLN A 101 18.56 1.70 0.27
C GLN A 101 17.69 2.94 0.07
N HIS A 102 17.74 3.58 -1.10
CA HIS A 102 16.86 4.69 -1.45
C HIS A 102 15.39 4.29 -1.41
N ALA A 103 15.03 3.17 -2.03
CA ALA A 103 13.66 2.68 -2.08
C ALA A 103 13.10 2.36 -0.69
N ALA A 104 13.87 1.62 0.12
CA ALA A 104 13.50 1.29 1.50
C ALA A 104 13.33 2.55 2.36
N THR A 105 14.26 3.50 2.25
CA THR A 105 14.18 4.77 2.99
C THR A 105 12.94 5.56 2.57
N GLY A 106 12.70 5.73 1.27
CA GLY A 106 11.54 6.46 0.75
C GLY A 106 10.22 5.83 1.20
N MET A 107 10.10 4.51 1.19
CA MET A 107 8.89 3.82 1.65
C MET A 107 8.66 3.91 3.16
N LEU A 108 9.73 3.89 3.96
CA LEU A 108 9.65 4.12 5.41
C LEU A 108 9.20 5.56 5.72
N LEU A 109 9.73 6.56 5.00
CA LEU A 109 9.32 7.96 5.11
C LEU A 109 7.87 8.17 4.65
N CYS A 110 7.47 7.53 3.54
CA CYS A 110 6.09 7.49 3.08
C CYS A 110 5.16 6.95 4.17
N SER A 111 5.53 5.81 4.77
CA SER A 111 4.77 5.19 5.85
C SER A 111 4.70 6.07 7.09
N PHE A 112 5.79 6.74 7.44
CA PHE A 112 5.83 7.69 8.56
C PHE A 112 4.77 8.78 8.39
N GLU A 113 4.66 9.39 7.20
CA GLU A 113 3.65 10.43 6.93
C GLU A 113 2.23 9.87 6.89
N ILE A 114 2.02 8.66 6.34
CA ILE A 114 0.68 8.04 6.29
C ILE A 114 0.13 7.75 7.69
N HIS A 115 1.01 7.37 8.63
CA HIS A 115 0.62 7.06 10.01
C HIS A 115 0.43 8.30 10.90
N GLN A 116 0.60 9.50 10.35
CA GLN A 116 0.57 10.74 11.12
C GLN A 116 -0.34 11.79 10.48
N SER A 117 -1.24 12.38 11.27
CA SER A 117 -1.85 13.67 10.92
C SER A 117 -0.88 14.80 11.29
N SER A 118 -0.26 15.43 10.30
CA SER A 118 0.74 16.47 10.50
C SER A 118 0.69 17.53 9.40
N CYS A 119 1.36 18.65 9.58
CA CYS A 119 1.51 19.64 8.52
C CYS A 119 2.28 19.11 7.30
N THR A 120 3.07 18.03 7.46
CA THR A 120 3.80 17.36 6.38
C THR A 120 3.10 16.11 5.87
N SER A 121 1.94 15.72 6.41
CA SER A 121 1.26 14.48 5.99
C SER A 121 0.95 14.50 4.50
N GLY A 122 0.70 15.66 3.90
CA GLY A 122 0.54 15.83 2.46
C GLY A 122 1.77 15.49 1.61
N HIS A 123 2.93 15.20 2.22
CA HIS A 123 4.17 14.88 1.51
C HIS A 123 4.34 13.39 1.17
N TRP A 124 3.51 12.50 1.72
CA TRP A 124 3.59 11.06 1.43
C TRP A 124 3.63 10.73 -0.08
N PRO A 125 2.91 11.45 -0.99
CA PRO A 125 2.97 11.15 -2.41
C PRO A 125 4.34 11.42 -3.03
N PHE A 126 5.08 12.42 -2.52
CA PHE A 126 6.40 12.76 -3.04
C PHE A 126 7.42 11.66 -2.73
N TYR A 127 7.34 11.05 -1.55
CA TYR A 127 8.21 9.91 -1.20
C TYR A 127 7.94 8.72 -2.11
N LEU A 128 6.67 8.38 -2.32
CA LEU A 128 6.28 7.29 -3.20
C LEU A 128 6.70 7.55 -4.66
N HIS A 129 6.50 8.78 -5.15
CA HIS A 129 6.94 9.19 -6.48
C HIS A 129 8.46 9.09 -6.64
N GLY A 130 9.23 9.53 -5.64
CA GLY A 130 10.68 9.41 -5.64
C GLY A 130 11.14 7.95 -5.73
N VAL A 131 10.52 7.04 -4.97
CA VAL A 131 10.81 5.60 -5.03
C VAL A 131 10.51 5.03 -6.42
N LYS A 132 9.38 5.41 -7.03
CA LYS A 132 9.03 5.01 -8.41
C LYS A 132 10.05 5.51 -9.44
N ALA A 133 10.53 6.75 -9.30
CA ALA A 133 11.55 7.30 -10.20
C ALA A 133 12.89 6.54 -10.08
N VAL A 134 13.28 6.16 -8.86
CA VAL A 134 14.49 5.35 -8.60
C VAL A 134 14.38 3.97 -9.25
N PHE A 135 13.27 3.26 -9.06
CA PHE A 135 13.08 1.96 -9.74
C PHE A 135 12.90 2.10 -11.25
N GLY A 136 12.23 3.16 -11.72
CA GLY A 136 12.04 3.46 -13.15
C GLY A 136 13.34 3.71 -13.91
N ALA A 137 14.39 4.17 -13.20
CA ALA A 137 15.72 4.33 -13.77
C ALA A 137 16.51 3.01 -13.86
N CYS A 138 16.03 1.92 -13.25
CA CYS A 138 16.73 0.63 -13.23
C CYS A 138 16.36 -0.23 -14.45
N SER A 139 17.34 -0.96 -14.98
CA SER A 139 17.05 -2.02 -15.97
C SER A 139 16.49 -3.28 -15.30
N VAL A 140 15.70 -4.08 -16.03
CA VAL A 140 15.20 -5.38 -15.53
C VAL A 140 16.33 -6.30 -15.06
N LYS A 141 17.48 -6.29 -15.77
CA LYS A 141 18.68 -7.04 -15.36
C LYS A 141 19.22 -6.59 -14.01
N MET A 142 19.23 -5.28 -13.77
CA MET A 142 19.63 -4.71 -12.49
C MET A 142 18.65 -5.12 -11.39
N LEU A 143 17.35 -5.12 -11.67
CA LEU A 143 16.33 -5.56 -10.71
C LEU A 143 16.54 -7.02 -10.27
N HIS A 144 16.81 -7.94 -11.21
CA HIS A 144 17.11 -9.32 -10.84
C HIS A 144 18.40 -9.48 -10.02
N GLN A 145 19.36 -8.56 -10.13
CA GLN A 145 20.60 -8.58 -9.33
C GLN A 145 20.40 -8.09 -7.89
N LEU A 146 19.31 -7.37 -7.59
CA LEU A 146 19.00 -6.84 -6.25
C LEU A 146 18.57 -7.94 -5.25
N GLY A 147 18.51 -9.21 -5.66
CA GLY A 147 18.22 -10.34 -4.80
C GLY A 147 16.75 -10.42 -4.35
N PRO A 148 16.41 -11.28 -3.36
CA PRO A 148 15.02 -11.52 -2.98
C PRO A 148 14.35 -10.33 -2.27
N ASP A 149 15.14 -9.40 -1.70
CA ASP A 149 14.63 -8.25 -0.97
C ASP A 149 13.97 -7.21 -1.90
N VAL A 150 14.38 -7.16 -3.17
CA VAL A 150 13.78 -6.26 -4.17
C VAL A 150 12.32 -6.59 -4.43
N ALA A 151 11.97 -7.88 -4.50
CA ALA A 151 10.63 -8.33 -4.82
C ALA A 151 9.66 -7.92 -3.69
N VAL A 152 10.08 -8.10 -2.44
CA VAL A 152 9.30 -7.68 -1.27
C VAL A 152 9.10 -6.16 -1.24
N LEU A 153 10.13 -5.38 -1.55
CA LEU A 153 10.01 -3.92 -1.63
C LEU A 153 9.14 -3.47 -2.81
N LEU A 154 9.28 -4.08 -3.99
CA LEU A 154 8.46 -3.76 -5.16
C LEU A 154 6.98 -4.08 -4.92
N ASP A 155 6.68 -5.21 -4.29
CA ASP A 155 5.31 -5.57 -3.92
C ASP A 155 4.72 -4.54 -2.93
N TRP A 156 5.53 -4.08 -1.98
CA TRP A 156 5.13 -3.05 -1.02
C TRP A 156 4.89 -1.70 -1.71
N VAL A 157 5.77 -1.30 -2.63
CA VAL A 157 5.60 -0.08 -3.44
C VAL A 157 4.36 -0.16 -4.31
N ASN A 158 4.14 -1.31 -4.98
CA ASN A 158 2.97 -1.53 -5.84
C ASN A 158 1.66 -1.37 -5.06
N TYR A 159 1.58 -1.98 -3.88
CA TYR A 159 0.41 -1.83 -3.00
C TYR A 159 0.13 -0.35 -2.66
N HIS A 160 1.15 0.38 -2.23
CA HIS A 160 0.99 1.80 -1.89
C HIS A 160 0.70 2.67 -3.10
N ASP A 161 1.25 2.36 -4.28
CA ASP A 161 0.97 3.08 -5.52
C ASP A 161 -0.50 2.94 -5.95
N VAL A 162 -1.01 1.71 -5.97
CA VAL A 162 -2.42 1.46 -6.30
C VAL A 162 -3.34 2.19 -5.32
N LEU A 163 -3.04 2.13 -4.02
CA LEU A 163 -3.83 2.85 -3.00
C LEU A 163 -3.69 4.37 -3.09
N ALA A 164 -2.53 4.88 -3.46
CA ALA A 164 -2.29 6.30 -3.69
C ALA A 164 -3.18 6.82 -4.81
N ARG A 165 -3.19 6.11 -5.94
CA ARG A 165 -4.02 6.42 -7.11
C ARG A 165 -5.50 6.41 -6.75
N PHE A 166 -5.97 5.35 -6.09
CA PHE A 166 -7.33 5.27 -5.56
C PHE A 166 -7.67 6.49 -4.71
N SER A 167 -6.83 6.80 -3.71
CA SER A 167 -7.09 7.89 -2.76
C SER A 167 -7.16 9.25 -3.44
N LEU A 168 -6.23 9.53 -4.36
CA LEU A 168 -6.20 10.79 -5.10
C LEU A 168 -7.44 10.94 -6.00
N LEU A 169 -7.89 9.88 -6.66
CA LEU A 169 -9.08 9.89 -7.51
C LEU A 169 -10.38 9.97 -6.71
N HIS A 170 -10.47 9.26 -5.59
CA HIS A 170 -11.67 9.26 -4.75
C HIS A 170 -11.98 10.63 -4.15
N TRP A 171 -10.95 11.36 -3.71
CA TRP A 171 -11.11 12.64 -3.03
C TRP A 171 -11.12 13.86 -3.97
N ARG A 172 -10.53 13.77 -5.17
CA ARG A 172 -10.57 14.85 -6.16
C ARG A 172 -11.73 14.67 -7.14
N LYS A 173 -12.94 15.05 -6.74
CA LYS A 173 -14.02 15.30 -7.71
C LYS A 173 -13.74 16.62 -8.44
N GLY A 174 -13.29 16.56 -9.70
CA GLY A 174 -13.36 17.70 -10.64
C GLY A 174 -12.07 18.47 -10.95
N GLY A 175 -10.89 17.93 -10.66
CA GLY A 175 -9.60 18.52 -11.11
C GLY A 175 -8.84 17.55 -12.01
N SER A 176 -8.19 18.05 -13.06
CA SER A 176 -7.30 17.22 -13.89
C SER A 176 -6.23 16.59 -13.01
N PRO A 177 -6.12 15.26 -12.95
CA PRO A 177 -5.04 14.63 -12.21
C PRO A 177 -3.75 14.84 -12.99
N ASP A 178 -2.86 15.71 -12.52
CA ASP A 178 -1.41 15.55 -12.74
C ASP A 178 -0.95 14.34 -11.92
N LEU A 179 -1.55 13.18 -12.19
CA LEU A 179 -1.05 11.92 -11.68
C LEU A 179 0.00 11.49 -12.70
N PRO A 180 1.30 11.49 -12.33
CA PRO A 180 2.33 11.07 -13.26
C PRO A 180 2.00 9.64 -13.73
N PRO A 181 2.00 9.39 -15.05
CA PRO A 181 1.72 8.07 -15.59
C PRO A 181 2.67 7.08 -14.94
N THR A 182 2.09 5.99 -14.41
CA THR A 182 2.91 4.93 -13.84
C THR A 182 3.42 4.12 -15.01
N PRO A 183 4.73 3.92 -15.19
CA PRO A 183 5.22 2.97 -16.16
C PRO A 183 4.63 1.59 -15.82
N THR A 184 3.73 1.10 -16.66
CA THR A 184 3.03 -0.18 -16.48
C THR A 184 4.01 -1.35 -16.32
N ASP A 185 5.24 -1.19 -16.82
CA ASP A 185 6.28 -2.22 -16.83
C ASP A 185 7.08 -2.34 -15.51
N LEU A 186 6.94 -1.38 -14.58
CA LEU A 186 7.73 -1.38 -13.33
C LEU A 186 7.35 -2.51 -12.37
N PHE A 187 6.09 -2.91 -12.36
CA PHE A 187 5.53 -3.89 -11.42
C PHE A 187 5.15 -5.20 -12.13
N CYS A 188 6.06 -5.67 -12.99
CA CYS A 188 5.87 -6.90 -13.75
C CYS A 188 5.70 -8.11 -12.83
N SER A 189 4.79 -9.02 -13.19
CA SER A 189 4.57 -10.30 -12.50
C SER A 189 5.82 -11.16 -12.36
N GLN A 190 6.84 -10.93 -13.19
CA GLN A 190 8.11 -11.67 -13.19
C GLN A 190 8.99 -11.43 -11.96
N VAL A 191 8.77 -10.32 -11.23
CA VAL A 191 9.57 -9.95 -10.05
C VAL A 191 8.74 -9.97 -8.75
N SER A 192 7.42 -10.13 -8.84
CA SER A 192 6.53 -10.12 -7.68
C SER A 192 6.56 -11.44 -6.91
N ASN A 193 6.50 -11.37 -5.58
CA ASN A 193 6.32 -12.53 -4.71
C ASN A 193 4.87 -12.68 -4.21
N LEU A 194 3.94 -11.83 -4.69
CA LEU A 194 2.56 -11.88 -4.25
C LEU A 194 1.85 -13.16 -4.73
N PRO A 195 0.96 -13.74 -3.90
CA PRO A 195 0.06 -14.77 -4.36
C PRO A 195 -0.75 -14.28 -5.58
N PRO A 196 -0.97 -15.13 -6.61
CA PRO A 196 -1.62 -14.69 -7.85
C PRO A 196 -2.95 -13.95 -7.66
N PRO A 197 -3.89 -14.40 -6.78
CA PRO A 197 -5.14 -13.68 -6.58
C PRO A 197 -4.95 -12.24 -6.07
N ILE A 198 -3.97 -12.02 -5.19
CA ILE A 198 -3.68 -10.71 -4.60
C ILE A 198 -3.03 -9.80 -5.63
N PHE A 199 -2.06 -10.32 -6.40
CA PHE A 199 -1.47 -9.59 -7.51
C PHE A 199 -2.53 -9.15 -8.52
N CYS A 200 -3.44 -10.06 -8.92
CA CYS A 200 -4.53 -9.74 -9.84
C CYS A 200 -5.51 -8.71 -9.28
N MET A 201 -5.80 -8.71 -7.97
CA MET A 201 -6.64 -7.68 -7.35
C MET A 201 -6.01 -6.29 -7.44
N LEU A 202 -4.71 -6.17 -7.16
CA LEU A 202 -3.99 -4.90 -7.27
C LEU A 202 -3.90 -4.43 -8.72
N ASP A 203 -3.62 -5.34 -9.65
CA ASP A 203 -3.61 -5.06 -11.10
C ASP A 203 -4.98 -4.57 -11.60
N LEU A 204 -6.06 -5.22 -11.18
CA LEU A 204 -7.41 -4.82 -11.56
C LEU A 204 -7.81 -3.48 -10.92
N LEU A 205 -7.49 -3.24 -9.64
CA LEU A 205 -7.73 -1.94 -9.01
C LEU A 205 -6.92 -0.82 -9.69
N SER A 206 -5.68 -1.10 -10.12
CA SER A 206 -4.89 -0.17 -10.91
C SER A 206 -5.58 0.19 -12.23
N GLN A 207 -6.08 -0.81 -12.96
CA GLN A 207 -6.84 -0.64 -14.21
C GLN A 207 -8.13 0.15 -13.99
N VAL A 208 -8.86 -0.07 -12.89
CA VAL A 208 -10.01 0.76 -12.53
C VAL A 208 -9.58 2.21 -12.32
N CYS A 209 -8.46 2.45 -11.62
CA CYS A 209 -7.93 3.81 -11.45
C CYS A 209 -7.50 4.44 -12.80
N ASP A 210 -6.96 3.67 -13.75
CA ASP A 210 -6.59 4.15 -15.08
C ASP A 210 -7.86 4.52 -15.87
N ALA A 211 -8.89 3.68 -15.79
CA ALA A 211 -10.19 3.94 -16.39
C ALA A 211 -10.77 5.26 -15.87
N VAL A 212 -10.81 5.45 -14.55
CA VAL A 212 -11.35 6.67 -13.91
C VAL A 212 -10.56 7.90 -14.37
N SER A 213 -9.23 7.82 -14.41
CA SER A 213 -8.37 8.92 -14.86
C SER A 213 -8.59 9.28 -16.34
N GLY A 214 -8.77 8.27 -17.19
CA GLY A 214 -9.00 8.45 -18.63
C GLY A 214 -10.43 8.83 -19.01
N SER A 215 -11.39 8.66 -18.09
CA SER A 215 -12.82 8.87 -18.36
C SER A 215 -13.15 10.31 -18.80
N ALA A 216 -12.46 11.31 -18.23
CA ALA A 216 -12.65 12.72 -18.57
C ALA A 216 -12.32 13.03 -20.04
N ILE A 217 -11.30 12.39 -20.60
CA ILE A 217 -10.85 12.60 -22.00
C ILE A 217 -11.81 11.90 -22.98
N LEU A 218 -12.36 10.76 -22.58
CA LEU A 218 -13.22 9.93 -23.43
C LEU A 218 -14.66 10.45 -23.51
N LEU A 219 -15.21 11.04 -22.44
CA LEU A 219 -16.55 11.65 -22.49
C LEU A 219 -16.63 12.86 -23.44
N GLU A 220 -15.51 13.50 -23.76
CA GLU A 220 -15.47 14.61 -24.74
C GLU A 220 -15.48 14.13 -26.20
N THR A 221 -15.16 12.85 -26.45
CA THR A 221 -15.05 12.30 -27.82
C THR A 221 -16.25 11.39 -28.12
N SER A 222 -17.26 11.94 -28.80
CA SER A 222 -18.60 11.33 -29.02
C SER A 222 -18.64 9.95 -29.70
N GLY A 223 -17.53 9.49 -30.29
CA GLY A 223 -17.44 8.18 -30.97
C GLY A 223 -16.96 7.00 -30.12
N GLY A 224 -16.40 7.23 -28.92
CA GLY A 224 -15.69 6.19 -28.14
C GLY A 224 -16.47 5.54 -26.99
N VAL A 225 -17.70 5.97 -26.74
CA VAL A 225 -18.46 5.59 -25.52
C VAL A 225 -18.82 4.10 -25.50
N GLY A 226 -19.14 3.50 -26.66
CA GLY A 226 -19.51 2.08 -26.75
C GLY A 226 -18.34 1.12 -26.45
N ASP A 227 -17.17 1.42 -27.01
CA ASP A 227 -15.95 0.63 -26.78
C ASP A 227 -15.50 0.76 -25.31
N TYR A 228 -15.63 1.95 -24.74
CA TYR A 228 -15.31 2.19 -23.33
C TYR A 228 -16.27 1.47 -22.39
N LYS A 229 -17.58 1.47 -22.66
CA LYS A 229 -18.55 0.67 -21.89
C LYS A 229 -18.21 -0.82 -21.94
N SER A 230 -17.88 -1.33 -23.12
CA SER A 230 -17.48 -2.74 -23.30
C SER A 230 -16.23 -3.07 -22.49
N PHE A 231 -15.25 -2.17 -22.45
CA PHE A 231 -14.07 -2.30 -21.61
C PHE A 231 -14.41 -2.35 -20.11
N LEU A 232 -15.32 -1.50 -19.62
CA LEU A 232 -15.78 -1.52 -18.23
C LEU A 232 -16.51 -2.83 -17.88
N GLU A 233 -17.33 -3.37 -18.79
CA GLU A 233 -17.99 -4.66 -18.62
C GLU A 233 -16.98 -5.82 -18.54
N VAL A 234 -15.91 -5.77 -19.34
CA VAL A 234 -14.81 -6.74 -19.26
C VAL A 234 -14.07 -6.61 -17.92
N LEU A 235 -13.82 -5.40 -17.43
CA LEU A 235 -13.21 -5.20 -16.11
C LEU A 235 -14.10 -5.75 -14.99
N ASP A 236 -15.39 -5.42 -14.98
CA ASP A 236 -16.37 -5.97 -14.01
C ASP A 236 -16.34 -7.51 -14.02
N TRP A 237 -16.39 -8.12 -15.21
CA TRP A 237 -16.34 -9.57 -15.34
C TRP A 237 -15.03 -10.16 -14.83
N ARG A 238 -13.88 -9.54 -15.12
CA ARG A 238 -12.56 -9.99 -14.64
C ARG A 238 -12.47 -9.93 -13.13
N ILE A 239 -12.97 -8.86 -12.51
CA ILE A 239 -12.99 -8.71 -11.05
C ILE A 239 -13.87 -9.79 -10.42
N ARG A 240 -15.08 -10.02 -10.96
CA ARG A 240 -15.98 -11.08 -10.48
C ARG A 240 -15.41 -12.49 -10.62
N SER A 241 -14.67 -12.72 -11.69
CA SER A 241 -14.14 -14.05 -12.04
C SER A 241 -12.82 -14.40 -11.34
N LEU A 242 -12.33 -13.53 -10.45
CA LEU A 242 -11.15 -13.83 -9.64
C LEU A 242 -11.37 -15.10 -8.83
N SER A 243 -10.43 -16.04 -8.97
CA SER A 243 -10.45 -17.30 -8.24
C SER A 243 -9.96 -17.08 -6.81
N ILE A 244 -10.90 -16.75 -5.92
CA ILE A 244 -10.67 -16.66 -4.47
C ILE A 244 -10.92 -18.04 -3.85
N PRO A 245 -10.06 -18.53 -2.94
CA PRO A 245 -10.33 -19.75 -2.19
C PRO A 245 -11.73 -19.70 -1.56
N LYS A 246 -12.55 -20.74 -1.80
CA LYS A 246 -13.88 -20.82 -1.19
C LYS A 246 -13.72 -21.22 0.28
N ILE A 247 -14.50 -20.58 1.15
CA ILE A 247 -14.64 -21.02 2.54
C ILE A 247 -15.40 -22.35 2.48
N PRO A 248 -14.92 -23.42 3.13
CA PRO A 248 -15.70 -24.66 3.24
C PRO A 248 -17.02 -24.35 3.96
N ASP A 249 -18.13 -24.91 3.48
CA ASP A 249 -19.46 -24.72 4.08
C ASP A 249 -19.61 -25.41 5.47
N ASP A 250 -18.55 -26.07 5.97
CA ASP A 250 -18.55 -26.65 7.30
C ASP A 250 -18.33 -25.56 8.36
N GLU A 251 -19.36 -25.32 9.19
CA GLU A 251 -19.40 -24.34 10.28
C GLU A 251 -18.32 -24.50 11.38
N ASN A 252 -17.42 -25.49 11.25
CA ASN A 252 -16.47 -25.87 12.29
C ASN A 252 -15.01 -25.51 11.98
N ASP A 253 -14.69 -25.02 10.78
CA ASP A 253 -13.37 -24.45 10.49
C ASP A 253 -13.46 -22.92 10.50
N ALA A 254 -12.73 -22.30 11.43
CA ALA A 254 -12.56 -20.85 11.47
C ALA A 254 -12.08 -20.37 10.10
N SER A 255 -12.98 -19.73 9.35
CA SER A 255 -12.66 -19.11 8.07
C SER A 255 -11.40 -18.26 8.22
N ASP A 256 -10.34 -18.58 7.48
CA ASP A 256 -9.10 -17.80 7.51
C ASP A 256 -9.43 -16.34 7.13
N ASP A 257 -9.10 -15.41 8.02
CA ASP A 257 -9.27 -13.97 7.82
C ASP A 257 -8.68 -13.52 6.48
N THR A 258 -7.60 -14.17 6.03
CA THR A 258 -6.98 -13.90 4.73
C THR A 258 -7.99 -14.06 3.58
N THR A 259 -8.78 -15.13 3.60
CA THR A 259 -9.79 -15.41 2.57
C THR A 259 -10.95 -14.41 2.65
N LEU A 260 -11.40 -14.06 3.86
CA LEU A 260 -12.45 -13.07 4.06
C LEU A 260 -12.01 -11.67 3.61
N VAL A 261 -10.76 -11.28 3.92
CA VAL A 261 -10.16 -10.01 3.47
C VAL A 261 -10.07 -9.99 1.95
N MET A 262 -9.67 -11.08 1.30
CA MET A 262 -9.65 -11.18 -0.16
C MET A 262 -11.04 -10.99 -0.78
N GLN A 263 -12.08 -11.59 -0.20
CA GLN A 263 -13.47 -11.39 -0.65
C GLN A 263 -13.92 -9.95 -0.47
N LEU A 264 -13.60 -9.33 0.68
CA LEU A 264 -13.91 -7.91 0.91
C LEU A 264 -13.17 -7.00 -0.07
N TYR A 265 -11.92 -7.30 -0.40
CA TYR A 265 -11.15 -6.54 -1.38
C TYR A 265 -11.80 -6.62 -2.76
N GLN A 266 -12.22 -7.81 -3.20
CA GLN A 266 -12.94 -7.99 -4.46
C GLN A 266 -14.25 -7.20 -4.49
N LEU A 267 -15.07 -7.29 -3.44
CA LEU A 267 -16.32 -6.55 -3.33
C LEU A 267 -16.08 -5.04 -3.34
N ALA A 268 -15.05 -4.57 -2.65
CA ALA A 268 -14.68 -3.16 -2.63
C ALA A 268 -14.24 -2.65 -4.01
N ILE A 269 -13.49 -3.43 -4.80
CA ILE A 269 -13.13 -3.05 -6.18
C ILE A 269 -14.40 -2.93 -7.04
N LEU A 270 -15.35 -3.88 -6.92
CA LEU A 270 -16.62 -3.84 -7.66
C LEU A 270 -17.47 -2.63 -7.29
N LEU A 271 -17.60 -2.33 -6.00
CA LEU A 271 -18.33 -1.16 -5.51
C LEU A 271 -17.66 0.15 -5.94
N PHE A 272 -16.33 0.21 -5.93
CA PHE A 272 -15.60 1.38 -6.41
C PHE A 272 -15.79 1.60 -7.91
N LEU A 273 -15.75 0.53 -8.71
CA LEU A 273 -16.03 0.58 -10.14
C LEU A 273 -17.45 1.10 -10.41
N ASP A 274 -18.46 0.49 -9.78
CA ASP A 274 -19.87 0.89 -9.97
C ASP A 274 -20.10 2.35 -9.59
N ARG A 275 -19.58 2.78 -8.44
CA ARG A 275 -19.67 4.18 -7.99
C ARG A 275 -19.02 5.18 -8.94
N CYS A 276 -17.92 4.80 -9.59
CA CYS A 276 -17.23 5.68 -10.54
C CYS A 276 -17.95 5.79 -11.88
N PHE A 277 -18.79 4.81 -12.23
CA PHE A 277 -19.39 4.69 -13.56
C PHE A 277 -20.89 4.34 -13.48
N GLU A 278 -21.59 4.86 -12.47
CA GLU A 278 -23.00 4.56 -12.16
C GLU A 278 -23.90 4.73 -13.39
N ASP A 279 -23.69 5.81 -14.16
CA ASP A 279 -24.45 6.13 -15.39
C ASP A 279 -24.17 5.19 -16.57
N LEU A 280 -23.08 4.42 -16.54
CA LEU A 280 -22.64 3.56 -17.65
C LEU A 280 -22.88 2.06 -17.39
N ILE A 281 -22.78 1.64 -16.13
CA ILE A 281 -22.85 0.22 -15.73
C ILE A 281 -24.23 -0.17 -15.19
N ASP A 282 -25.08 0.78 -14.77
CA ASP A 282 -26.47 0.63 -14.27
C ASP A 282 -26.87 -0.79 -13.79
N GLN A 283 -26.40 -1.16 -12.60
CA GLN A 283 -26.63 -2.48 -11.98
C GLN A 283 -27.05 -2.43 -10.50
N PRO A 284 -28.09 -1.66 -10.13
CA PRO A 284 -28.44 -1.38 -8.73
C PRO A 284 -28.71 -2.63 -7.89
N VAL A 285 -29.35 -3.65 -8.48
CA VAL A 285 -29.64 -4.93 -7.80
C VAL A 285 -28.34 -5.66 -7.45
N ARG A 286 -27.36 -5.64 -8.34
CA ARG A 286 -26.09 -6.33 -8.15
C ARG A 286 -25.22 -5.59 -7.13
N THR A 287 -25.19 -4.26 -7.21
CA THR A 287 -24.53 -3.40 -6.23
C THR A 287 -25.06 -3.66 -4.83
N GLN A 288 -26.39 -3.74 -4.67
CA GLN A 288 -26.99 -4.10 -3.37
C GLN A 288 -26.55 -5.49 -2.90
N GLN A 289 -26.51 -6.49 -3.78
CA GLN A 289 -26.00 -7.83 -3.41
C GLN A 289 -24.55 -7.81 -2.95
N TYR A 290 -23.70 -6.96 -3.53
CA TYR A 290 -22.31 -6.80 -3.10
C TYR A 290 -22.23 -6.14 -1.72
N ILE A 291 -23.04 -5.11 -1.48
CA ILE A 291 -23.16 -4.43 -0.18
C ILE A 291 -23.58 -5.45 0.89
N ASP A 292 -24.65 -6.21 0.64
CA ASP A 292 -25.18 -7.19 1.59
C ASP A 292 -24.14 -8.26 1.93
N LYS A 293 -23.42 -8.78 0.92
CA LYS A 293 -22.33 -9.75 1.12
C LYS A 293 -21.18 -9.15 1.93
N ALA A 294 -20.79 -7.91 1.66
CA ALA A 294 -19.73 -7.24 2.39
C ALA A 294 -20.08 -7.10 3.88
N PHE A 295 -21.31 -6.66 4.19
CA PHE A 295 -21.79 -6.53 5.57
C PHE A 295 -22.02 -7.89 6.26
N ALA A 296 -22.20 -8.99 5.51
CA ALA A 296 -22.19 -10.34 6.08
C ALA A 296 -20.77 -10.86 6.42
N ILE A 297 -19.73 -10.34 5.76
CA ILE A 297 -18.33 -10.73 6.00
C ILE A 297 -17.73 -9.97 7.19
N LEU A 298 -18.01 -8.67 7.34
CA LEU A 298 -17.39 -7.83 8.38
C LEU A 298 -17.47 -8.42 9.81
N PRO A 299 -18.60 -8.97 10.28
CA PRO A 299 -18.69 -9.55 11.62
C PRO A 299 -17.86 -10.83 11.80
N ARG A 300 -17.50 -11.51 10.70
CA ARG A 300 -16.79 -12.79 10.71
C ARG A 300 -15.27 -12.64 10.74
N LEU A 301 -14.76 -11.54 10.18
CA LEU A 301 -13.33 -11.20 10.30
C LEU A 301 -12.96 -11.09 11.76
N SER A 302 -11.72 -11.41 12.15
CA SER A 302 -11.19 -11.09 13.49
C SER A 302 -10.57 -9.68 13.58
N PHE A 303 -9.92 -9.23 12.50
CA PHE A 303 -9.42 -7.88 12.27
C PHE A 303 -9.25 -7.65 10.76
N CYS A 304 -9.07 -6.39 10.32
CA CYS A 304 -8.72 -6.07 8.94
C CYS A 304 -7.75 -4.89 8.90
N LYS A 305 -6.51 -5.13 8.44
CA LYS A 305 -5.49 -4.07 8.34
C LYS A 305 -5.60 -3.26 7.05
N GLN A 306 -6.30 -3.78 6.05
CA GLN A 306 -6.42 -3.16 4.74
C GLN A 306 -7.49 -2.07 4.80
N GLN A 307 -7.05 -0.81 4.69
CA GLN A 307 -7.93 0.35 4.80
C GLN A 307 -8.89 0.49 3.62
N PHE A 308 -8.44 0.14 2.40
CA PHE A 308 -9.23 0.25 1.17
C PHE A 308 -10.62 -0.41 1.25
N PRO A 309 -10.75 -1.73 1.56
CA PRO A 309 -12.06 -2.36 1.61
C PRO A 309 -12.95 -1.78 2.70
N ILE A 310 -12.38 -1.50 3.89
CA ILE A 310 -13.13 -0.90 5.00
C ILE A 310 -13.68 0.48 4.64
N HIS A 311 -12.88 1.30 3.96
CA HIS A 311 -13.29 2.63 3.50
C HIS A 311 -14.42 2.54 2.47
N VAL A 312 -14.22 1.79 1.38
CA VAL A 312 -15.22 1.70 0.29
C VAL A 312 -16.54 1.14 0.80
N ILE A 313 -16.51 0.04 1.58
CA ILE A 313 -17.72 -0.57 2.12
C ILE A 313 -18.36 0.33 3.17
N GLY A 314 -17.56 1.00 4.00
CA GLY A 314 -18.04 1.96 4.99
C GLY A 314 -18.81 3.13 4.38
N CYS A 315 -18.41 3.60 3.18
CA CYS A 315 -19.16 4.60 2.43
C CYS A 315 -20.58 4.15 2.02
N GLU A 316 -20.83 2.85 1.98
CA GLU A 316 -22.13 2.26 1.62
C GLU A 316 -23.02 1.94 2.84
N ALA A 317 -22.56 2.22 4.07
CA ALA A 317 -23.37 1.99 5.28
C ALA A 317 -24.58 2.95 5.34
N ARG A 318 -25.79 2.38 5.24
CA ARG A 318 -27.07 3.12 5.31
C ARG A 318 -27.77 2.97 6.65
N THR A 319 -27.55 1.88 7.39
CA THR A 319 -28.16 1.64 8.71
C THR A 319 -27.16 1.77 9.85
N ASP A 320 -27.65 1.91 11.09
CA ASP A 320 -26.79 2.00 12.27
C ASP A 320 -26.08 0.68 12.57
N GLU A 321 -26.72 -0.45 12.26
CA GLU A 321 -26.13 -1.80 12.37
C GLU A 321 -24.93 -1.94 11.42
N GLN A 322 -25.07 -1.45 10.18
CA GLN A 322 -23.98 -1.45 9.20
C GLN A 322 -22.82 -0.55 9.66
N ARG A 323 -23.11 0.65 10.17
CA ARG A 323 -22.09 1.56 10.74
C ARG A 323 -21.39 0.91 11.95
N ALA A 324 -22.15 0.27 12.83
CA ALA A 324 -21.62 -0.45 13.99
C ALA A 324 -20.69 -1.60 13.58
N ALA A 325 -21.05 -2.38 12.54
CA ALA A 325 -20.20 -3.47 12.04
C ALA A 325 -18.84 -2.97 11.52
N VAL A 326 -18.82 -1.83 10.82
CA VAL A 326 -17.57 -1.20 10.35
C VAL A 326 -16.72 -0.72 11.54
N LEU A 327 -17.32 0.00 12.47
CA LEU A 327 -16.62 0.52 13.66
C LEU A 327 -16.10 -0.62 14.56
N ASP A 328 -16.83 -1.73 14.65
CA ASP A 328 -16.40 -2.91 15.39
C ASP A 328 -15.12 -3.53 14.79
N VAL A 329 -15.06 -3.72 13.47
CA VAL A 329 -13.84 -4.22 12.78
C VAL A 329 -12.66 -3.28 13.00
N ILE A 330 -12.88 -1.96 12.94
CA ILE A 330 -11.84 -0.95 13.24
C ILE A 330 -11.34 -1.11 14.68
N SER A 331 -12.25 -1.17 15.66
CA SER A 331 -11.90 -1.34 17.07
C SER A 331 -11.10 -2.63 17.33
N ARG A 332 -11.48 -3.73 16.69
CA ARG A 332 -10.76 -5.02 16.83
C ARG A 332 -9.38 -4.97 16.18
N THR A 333 -9.24 -4.24 15.08
CA THR A 333 -7.94 -4.00 14.41
C THR A 333 -7.02 -3.12 15.27
N GLU A 334 -7.55 -2.07 15.90
CA GLU A 334 -6.80 -1.23 16.83
C GLU A 334 -6.31 -2.03 18.05
N LYS A 335 -7.18 -2.83 18.67
CA LYS A 335 -6.82 -3.70 19.81
C LYS A 335 -5.73 -4.70 19.44
N MET A 336 -5.80 -5.30 18.25
CA MET A 336 -4.78 -6.21 17.74
C MET A 336 -3.43 -5.50 17.54
N SER A 337 -3.44 -4.22 17.16
CA SER A 337 -2.24 -3.41 17.00
C SER A 337 -1.64 -2.99 18.34
N LEU A 338 -2.49 -2.60 19.31
CA LEU A 338 -2.08 -2.26 20.68
C LEU A 338 -1.54 -3.46 21.46
N SER A 339 -2.10 -4.67 21.26
CA SER A 339 -1.61 -5.90 21.91
C SER A 339 -0.18 -6.29 21.50
N ARG A 340 0.38 -5.62 20.49
CA ARG A 340 1.73 -5.85 19.96
C ARG A 340 2.75 -4.80 20.41
N LEU A 341 2.31 -3.72 21.08
CA LEU A 341 3.16 -2.66 21.65
C LEU A 341 3.70 -3.03 23.03
#